data_AF-A0A6L5K8T1-F1
#
_entry.id   AF-A0A6L5K8T1-F1
#
_cell.length_a   1.000
_cell.length_b   1.000
_cell.length_c   1.000
_cell.angle_alpha   90.00
_cell.angle_beta   90.00
_cell.angle_gamma   90.00
#
_symmetry.space_group_name_H-M   'P 1'
#
loop_
_entity.id
_entity.type
_entity.pdbx_description
1 polymer ?
#
loop_
_entity_poly.entity_id
_entity_poly.type
_entity_poly.pdbx_seq_one_letter_code
_entity_poly.pdbx_strand_id
1 'polypeptide(L)'
;MATPYFESSSVCIGCGSCAYVCPVDAIKFEDVGDTRHIHWPNNDMEFKLKKCQKCGRYWAPQAQLDYIIKKAGLAPDAFDNCPDCRD
;
A
#
# COMPACT_ATOMS: atom_id res chain seq x y z
N MET A 1 4.91 -15.17 3.35
CA MET A 1 4.72 -15.70 1.98
C MET A 1 5.54 -14.83 1.04
N ALA A 2 6.77 -15.24 0.75
CA ALA A 2 7.39 -14.77 -0.49
C ALA A 2 6.53 -15.30 -1.64
N THR A 3 6.44 -14.54 -2.71
CA THR A 3 5.94 -15.06 -3.98
C THR A 3 6.83 -16.24 -4.39
N PRO A 4 6.27 -17.33 -4.93
CA PRO A 4 7.08 -18.38 -5.52
C PRO A 4 8.05 -17.76 -6.55
N TYR A 5 9.31 -18.23 -6.56
CA TYR A 5 10.32 -17.94 -7.60
C TYR A 5 11.02 -16.57 -7.63
N PHE A 6 11.03 -15.79 -6.54
CA PHE A 6 11.71 -14.48 -6.50
C PHE A 6 11.14 -13.43 -7.48
N GLU A 7 9.95 -13.68 -8.04
CA GLU A 7 9.30 -12.75 -8.95
C GLU A 7 8.42 -11.75 -8.19
N SER A 8 8.42 -10.50 -8.65
CA SER A 8 7.49 -9.49 -8.13
C SER A 8 6.04 -9.91 -8.43
N SER A 9 5.21 -10.01 -7.40
CA SER A 9 3.80 -10.33 -7.61
C SER A 9 3.06 -9.13 -8.16
N SER A 10 2.53 -9.28 -9.37
CA SER A 10 1.65 -8.31 -10.01
C SER A 10 0.33 -8.10 -9.26
N VAL A 11 -0.01 -8.96 -8.29
CA VAL A 11 -1.23 -8.82 -7.47
C VAL A 11 -0.97 -8.12 -6.13
N CYS A 12 0.28 -7.84 -5.77
CA CYS A 12 0.57 -7.09 -4.55
C CYS A 12 0.08 -5.65 -4.70
N ILE A 13 -0.71 -5.18 -3.73
CA ILE A 13 -1.28 -3.82 -3.71
C ILE A 13 -0.62 -2.89 -2.70
N GLY A 14 0.46 -3.34 -2.04
CA GLY A 14 1.21 -2.53 -1.08
C GLY A 14 0.55 -2.33 0.29
N CYS A 15 -0.48 -3.10 0.65
CA CYS A 15 -1.27 -2.88 1.86
C CYS A 15 -0.50 -3.07 3.18
N GLY A 16 0.63 -3.79 3.17
CA GLY A 16 1.46 -4.02 4.35
C GLY A 16 0.95 -5.09 5.33
N SER A 17 -0.19 -5.75 5.05
CA SER A 17 -0.74 -6.80 5.93
C SER A 17 0.24 -7.95 6.18
N CYS A 18 1.06 -8.29 5.18
CA CYS A 18 2.09 -9.33 5.30
C CYS A 18 3.19 -8.99 6.31
N ALA A 19 3.64 -7.73 6.32
CA ALA A 19 4.61 -7.23 7.30
C ALA A 19 3.98 -7.19 8.70
N TYR A 20 2.75 -6.67 8.79
CA TYR A 20 2.03 -6.53 10.07
C TYR A 20 1.80 -7.87 10.79
N VAL A 21 1.46 -8.94 10.05
CA VAL A 21 1.16 -10.25 10.65
C VAL A 21 2.43 -11.10 10.87
N CYS A 22 3.59 -10.68 10.37
CA CYS A 22 4.79 -11.50 10.42
C CYS A 22 5.33 -11.56 11.86
N PRO A 23 5.32 -12.73 12.53
CA PRO A 23 5.72 -12.83 13.94
C PRO A 23 7.24 -12.73 14.16
N VAL A 24 8.02 -12.76 13.08
CA VAL A 24 9.50 -12.78 13.10
C VAL A 24 10.10 -11.59 12.35
N ASP A 25 9.29 -10.58 11.99
CA ASP A 25 9.73 -9.37 11.30
C ASP A 25 10.55 -9.62 10.02
N ALA A 26 10.29 -10.73 9.34
CA ALA A 26 10.98 -11.09 8.10
C ALA A 26 10.58 -10.21 6.91
N ILE A 27 9.44 -9.51 7.01
CA ILE A 27 8.96 -8.57 6.00
C ILE A 27 8.78 -7.23 6.70
N LYS A 28 9.37 -6.18 6.14
CA LYS A 28 9.28 -4.81 6.68
C LYS A 28 8.71 -3.88 5.63
N PHE A 29 8.11 -2.78 6.05
CA PHE A 29 7.76 -1.72 5.14
C PHE A 29 8.05 -0.36 5.77
N GLU A 30 8.36 0.60 4.92
CA GLU A 30 8.54 2.00 5.29
C GLU A 30 7.96 2.92 4.23
N ASP A 31 7.47 4.08 4.68
CA ASP A 31 6.96 5.13 3.81
C ASP A 31 8.00 6.25 3.74
N VAL A 32 8.65 6.38 2.57
CA VAL A 32 9.68 7.38 2.31
C VAL A 32 9.15 8.35 1.27
N GLY A 33 8.75 9.54 1.72
CA GLY A 33 8.16 10.56 0.86
C GLY A 33 6.85 10.08 0.22
N ASP A 34 6.84 9.97 -1.12
CA ASP A 34 5.67 9.56 -1.91
C ASP A 34 5.65 8.04 -2.20
N THR A 35 6.57 7.27 -1.64
CA THR A 35 6.78 5.87 -1.99
C THR A 35 6.81 4.99 -0.75
N ARG A 36 6.06 3.90 -0.77
CA ARG A 36 6.12 2.82 0.19
C ARG A 36 7.08 1.75 -0.31
N HIS A 37 8.10 1.45 0.46
CA HIS A 37 9.03 0.35 0.24
C HIS A 37 8.58 -0.84 1.08
N ILE A 38 8.45 -2.02 0.46
CA ILE A 38 8.21 -3.29 1.15
C ILE A 38 9.43 -4.18 0.91
N HIS A 39 10.15 -4.46 1.99
CA HIS A 39 11.32 -5.32 2.03
C HIS A 39 10.88 -6.73 2.35
N TRP A 40 11.00 -7.62 1.36
CA TRP A 40 10.84 -9.05 1.55
C TRP A 40 12.21 -9.70 1.68
N PRO A 41 12.32 -10.93 2.20
CA PRO A 41 13.59 -11.64 2.28
C PRO A 41 14.31 -11.82 0.94
N ASN A 42 13.57 -11.75 -0.16
CA ASN A 42 13.98 -12.19 -1.48
C ASN A 42 13.81 -11.12 -2.58
N ASN A 43 13.13 -10.02 -2.30
CA ASN A 43 12.89 -8.92 -3.23
C ASN A 43 12.39 -7.66 -2.52
N ASP A 44 12.52 -6.52 -3.18
CA ASP A 44 11.96 -5.25 -2.75
C ASP A 44 10.83 -4.83 -3.69
N MET A 45 9.80 -4.21 -3.13
CA MET A 45 8.68 -3.70 -3.91
C MET A 45 8.38 -2.26 -3.51
N GLU A 46 8.10 -1.42 -4.50
CA GLU A 46 7.82 0.00 -4.30
C GLU A 46 6.40 0.33 -4.77
N PHE A 47 5.68 1.13 -3.98
CA PHE A 47 4.32 1.54 -4.30
C PHE A 47 4.17 3.04 -4.12
N LYS A 48 3.60 3.72 -5.12
CA LYS A 48 3.28 5.14 -5.01
C LYS A 48 2.13 5.38 -4.06
N LEU A 49 2.35 6.28 -3.11
CA LEU A 49 1.36 6.72 -2.15
C LEU A 49 0.50 7.84 -2.76
N LYS A 50 -0.79 7.85 -2.43
CA LYS A 50 -1.69 8.94 -2.76
C LYS A 50 -1.58 10.04 -1.70
N LYS A 51 -1.56 11.29 -2.15
CA LYS A 51 -1.57 12.48 -1.30
C LYS A 51 -3.01 12.87 -0.97
N CYS A 52 -3.29 13.14 0.30
CA CYS A 52 -4.57 13.69 0.73
C CYS A 52 -4.76 15.11 0.18
N GLN A 53 -5.93 15.42 -0.40
CA GLN A 53 -6.22 16.77 -0.91
C GLN A 53 -6.37 17.82 0.20
N LYS A 54 -6.87 17.42 1.38
CA LYS A 54 -7.11 18.35 2.51
C LYS A 54 -5.83 18.69 3.30
N CYS A 55 -5.07 17.69 3.73
CA CYS A 55 -3.90 17.90 4.60
C CYS A 55 -2.54 17.74 3.87
N GLY A 56 -2.54 17.21 2.65
CA GLY A 56 -1.32 17.02 1.88
C GLY A 56 -0.41 15.87 2.33
N ARG A 57 -0.81 15.05 3.32
CA ARG A 57 -0.03 13.89 3.74
C ARG A 57 -0.17 12.72 2.77
N TYR A 58 0.88 11.92 2.61
CA TYR A 58 0.82 10.61 1.98
C TYR A 58 0.24 9.60 2.96
N TRP A 59 -0.70 8.76 2.52
CA TRP A 59 -1.47 7.93 3.47
C TRP A 59 -1.75 6.50 3.03
N ALA A 60 -1.87 6.21 1.74
CA ALA A 60 -2.09 4.85 1.25
C ALA A 60 -1.54 4.65 -0.18
N PRO A 61 -1.10 3.43 -0.53
CA PRO A 61 -0.73 3.07 -1.89
C PRO A 61 -1.88 3.25 -2.87
N GLN A 62 -1.61 3.83 -4.04
CA GLN A 62 -2.61 4.03 -5.10
C GLN A 62 -3.22 2.68 -5.53
N ALA A 63 -2.39 1.65 -5.70
CA ALA A 63 -2.84 0.30 -6.04
C ALA A 63 -3.84 -0.28 -5.01
N GLN A 64 -3.67 0.03 -3.72
CA GLN A 64 -4.62 -0.40 -2.68
C GLN A 64 -5.96 0.31 -2.83
N LEU A 65 -5.95 1.62 -3.10
CA LEU A 65 -7.16 2.41 -3.26
C LEU A 65 -7.94 1.98 -4.50
N ASP A 66 -7.26 1.83 -5.63
CA ASP A 66 -7.87 1.40 -6.89
C ASP A 66 -8.52 0.02 -6.76
N TYR A 67 -7.85 -0.90 -6.04
CA TYR A 67 -8.39 -2.21 -5.75
C TYR A 67 -9.69 -2.13 -4.92
N ILE A 68 -9.70 -1.30 -3.88
CA ILE A 68 -10.87 -1.14 -3.00
C ILE A 68 -12.03 -0.46 -3.76
N ILE A 69 -11.76 0.60 -4.53
CA ILE A 69 -12.78 1.28 -5.37
C ILE A 69 -13.45 0.26 -6.28
N LYS A 70 -12.66 -0.53 -7.01
CA LYS A 70 -13.17 -1.54 -7.94
C LYS A 70 -13.95 -2.65 -7.25
N LYS A 71 -13.50 -3.11 -6.07
CA LYS A 71 -14.14 -4.21 -5.34
C LYS A 71 -15.42 -3.80 -4.62
N ALA A 72 -15.44 -2.61 -4.03
CA ALA A 72 -16.58 -2.11 -3.27
C ALA A 72 -17.58 -1.30 -4.13
N GLY A 73 -17.25 -1.02 -5.40
CA GLY A 73 -18.10 -0.23 -6.29
C GLY A 73 -18.22 1.22 -5.84
N LEU A 74 -17.15 1.77 -5.26
CA LEU A 74 -17.14 3.15 -4.77
C LEU A 74 -16.90 4.14 -5.90
N ALA A 75 -17.21 5.41 -5.65
CA ALA A 75 -16.86 6.48 -6.56
C ALA A 75 -15.32 6.66 -6.63
N PRO A 76 -14.75 7.10 -7.78
CA PRO A 76 -13.30 7.25 -7.95
C PRO A 76 -12.62 8.20 -6.95
N ASP A 77 -13.37 9.16 -6.43
CA ASP A 77 -12.97 10.20 -5.48
C ASP A 77 -13.14 9.78 -4.00
N ALA A 78 -13.65 8.59 -3.73
CA ALA A 78 -13.92 8.09 -2.37
C ALA A 78 -12.67 8.06 -1.46
N PHE A 79 -11.48 8.12 -2.03
CA PHE A 79 -10.20 8.08 -1.34
C PHE A 79 -9.29 9.28 -1.67
N ASP A 80 -9.86 10.44 -2.00
CA ASP A 80 -9.09 11.69 -2.15
C ASP A 80 -8.63 12.27 -0.82
N ASN A 81 -9.36 11.97 0.26
CA ASN A 81 -9.06 12.40 1.61
C ASN A 81 -8.62 11.20 2.46
N CYS A 82 -7.60 11.42 3.30
CA CYS A 82 -7.14 10.40 4.23
C CYS A 82 -8.18 10.13 5.34
N PRO A 83 -8.07 9.00 6.09
CA PRO A 83 -9.01 8.65 7.15
C PRO A 83 -9.22 9.73 8.23
N ASP A 84 -8.20 10.54 8.53
CA ASP A 84 -8.29 11.65 9.49
C ASP A 84 -8.90 12.95 8.89
N CYS A 85 -9.12 12.98 7.58
CA CYS A 85 -9.63 14.15 6.87
C CYS A 85 -11.00 13.90 6.22
N ARG A 86 -11.45 12.64 6.20
CA ARG A 86 -12.82 12.27 5.80
C ARG A 86 -13.70 12.52 7.03
N ASP A 87 -14.41 13.64 7.00
CA ASP A 87 -15.53 13.96 7.89
C ASP A 87 -16.81 13.81 7.06
#